data_AF-A0A7G2IV41-F1
#
_entry.id   AF-A0A7G2IV41-F1
#
_cell.length_a   1.000
_cell.length_b   1.000
_cell.length_c   1.000
_cell.angle_alpha   90.00
_cell.angle_beta   90.00
_cell.angle_gamma   90.00
#
_symmetry.space_group_name_H-M   'P 1'
#
loop_
_entity.id
_entity.type
_entity.pdbx_description
1 polymer ?
#
loop_
_entity_poly.entity_id
_entity_poly.type
_entity_poly.pdbx_seq_one_letter_code
_entity_poly.pdbx_strand_id
1 'polypeptide(L)'
;MVLGLTATPIAMKHYGFDLSQIAVVIQLHILGRFVPSFFTGKLIDRFGVINIKLTGVLLMLAYIALAVSGVTWGIFAIALVLMGIGWNFLYIGGTSLLATTYTTGERGVAQAANDMSVFIFSLLCSLGAGPLLNAYGWKTMHLILVPWVLGLAVPLLWLALCKNVTL
;
A
#
# COMPACT_ATOMS: atom_id res chain seq x y z
N MET A 1 3.16 3.48 1.87
CA MET A 1 3.01 3.43 0.39
C MET A 1 3.86 4.51 -0.26
N VAL A 2 3.37 5.74 -0.33
CA VAL A 2 4.05 6.85 -1.04
C VAL A 2 5.45 7.10 -0.51
N LEU A 3 5.62 7.12 0.81
CA LEU A 3 6.91 7.29 1.45
C LEU A 3 7.94 6.21 1.03
N GLY A 4 7.50 4.96 0.93
CA GLY A 4 8.32 3.84 0.47
C GLY A 4 8.69 3.95 -1.02
N LEU A 5 7.71 4.27 -1.87
CA LEU A 5 7.93 4.45 -3.31
C LEU A 5 8.91 5.59 -3.60
N THR A 6 8.75 6.75 -2.94
CA THR A 6 9.60 7.92 -3.15
C THR A 6 11.01 7.70 -2.61
N ALA A 7 11.16 6.99 -1.50
CA ALA A 7 12.47 6.69 -0.91
C ALA A 7 13.24 5.59 -1.65
N THR A 8 12.56 4.66 -2.35
CA THR A 8 13.22 3.52 -3.00
C THR A 8 14.24 3.92 -4.06
N PRO A 9 13.95 4.80 -5.03
CA PRO A 9 14.92 5.25 -6.02
C PRO A 9 16.13 5.94 -5.38
N ILE A 10 15.90 6.71 -4.31
CA ILE A 10 16.95 7.42 -3.57
C ILE A 10 17.89 6.39 -2.91
N ALA A 11 17.32 5.39 -2.23
CA ALA A 11 18.09 4.33 -1.59
C ALA A 11 18.83 3.46 -2.61
N MET A 12 18.17 3.04 -3.70
CA MET A 12 18.81 2.25 -4.74
C MET A 12 19.99 3.01 -5.39
N LYS A 13 19.83 4.31 -5.64
CA LYS A 13 20.93 5.13 -6.14
C LYS A 13 22.09 5.23 -5.14
N HIS A 14 21.78 5.34 -3.85
CA HIS A 14 22.79 5.34 -2.78
C HIS A 14 23.56 4.01 -2.69
N TYR A 15 22.90 2.87 -2.94
CA TYR A 15 23.54 1.55 -3.00
C TYR A 15 24.24 1.25 -4.34
N GLY A 16 24.30 2.22 -5.27
CA GLY A 16 25.06 2.09 -6.52
C GLY A 16 24.32 1.40 -7.66
N PHE A 17 23.00 1.20 -7.57
CA PHE A 17 22.22 0.65 -8.69
C PHE A 17 22.09 1.68 -9.83
N ASP A 18 22.09 1.16 -11.05
CA ASP A 18 21.94 1.97 -12.26
C ASP A 18 20.50 2.48 -12.44
N LEU A 19 20.34 3.56 -13.21
CA LEU A 19 19.04 4.15 -13.46
C LEU A 19 18.09 3.17 -14.18
N SER A 20 18.62 2.32 -15.06
CA SER A 20 17.86 1.26 -15.73
C SER A 20 17.26 0.27 -14.73
N GLN A 21 18.05 -0.16 -13.75
CA GLN A 21 17.62 -1.08 -12.70
C GLN A 21 16.54 -0.46 -11.80
N ILE A 22 16.70 0.82 -11.45
CA ILE A 22 15.70 1.58 -10.69
C ILE A 22 14.39 1.69 -11.49
N ALA A 23 14.47 2.03 -12.77
CA ALA A 23 13.32 2.18 -13.65
C ALA A 23 12.51 0.88 -13.76
N VAL A 24 13.18 -0.27 -13.94
CA VAL A 24 12.51 -1.58 -13.99
C VAL A 24 11.75 -1.87 -12.70
N VAL A 25 12.35 -1.58 -11.55
CA VAL A 25 11.71 -1.80 -10.25
C VAL A 25 10.45 -0.92 -10.07
N ILE A 26 10.49 0.34 -10.53
CA ILE A 26 9.30 1.22 -10.53
C ILE A 26 8.25 0.71 -11.52
N GLN A 27 8.64 0.22 -12.70
CA GLN A 27 7.70 -0.36 -13.66
C GLN A 27 7.00 -1.60 -13.07
N LEU A 28 7.75 -2.48 -12.43
CA LEU A 28 7.20 -3.65 -11.72
C LEU A 28 6.22 -3.24 -10.62
N HIS A 29 6.51 -2.17 -9.88
CA HIS A 29 5.56 -1.60 -8.91
C HIS A 29 4.24 -1.17 -9.57
N ILE A 30 4.32 -0.42 -10.68
CA ILE A 30 3.15 0.06 -11.43
C ILE A 30 2.33 -1.12 -11.96
N LEU A 31 3.00 -2.15 -12.50
CA LEU A 31 2.34 -3.39 -12.89
C LEU A 31 1.64 -4.06 -11.70
N GLY A 32 2.33 -4.21 -10.57
CA GLY A 32 1.74 -4.72 -9.32
C GLY A 32 0.54 -3.89 -8.83
N ARG A 33 0.49 -2.60 -9.13
CA ARG A 33 -0.61 -1.70 -8.76
C ARG A 33 -1.85 -1.88 -9.63
N PHE A 34 -1.69 -2.06 -10.95
CA PHE A 34 -2.81 -2.01 -11.90
C PHE A 34 -3.21 -3.37 -12.48
N VAL A 35 -2.28 -4.31 -12.64
CA VAL A 35 -2.57 -5.66 -13.15
C VAL A 35 -3.57 -6.41 -12.27
N PRO A 36 -3.49 -6.35 -10.92
CA PRO A 36 -4.49 -7.01 -10.08
C PRO A 36 -5.90 -6.43 -10.27
N SER A 37 -6.05 -5.15 -10.62
CA SER A 37 -7.37 -4.50 -10.76
C SER A 37 -8.32 -5.24 -11.71
N PHE A 38 -7.80 -5.90 -12.76
CA PHE A 38 -8.59 -6.68 -13.69
C PHE A 38 -9.30 -7.88 -13.03
N PHE A 39 -8.75 -8.36 -11.91
CA PHE A 39 -9.23 -9.51 -11.16
C PHE A 39 -9.82 -9.13 -9.81
N THR A 40 -9.36 -8.02 -9.20
CA THR A 40 -9.73 -7.59 -7.85
C THR A 40 -11.24 -7.48 -7.65
N GLY A 41 -12.00 -7.00 -8.64
CA GLY A 41 -13.47 -6.99 -8.58
C GLY A 41 -14.06 -8.40 -8.38
N LYS A 42 -13.69 -9.35 -9.24
CA LYS A 42 -14.13 -10.76 -9.13
C LYS A 42 -13.67 -11.40 -7.82
N LEU A 43 -12.48 -11.05 -7.34
CA LEU A 43 -11.96 -11.53 -6.06
C LEU A 43 -12.78 -10.98 -4.88
N ILE A 44 -13.18 -9.70 -4.93
CA ILE A 44 -14.05 -9.09 -3.92
C ILE A 44 -15.43 -9.75 -3.93
N ASP A 45 -15.99 -10.01 -5.10
CA ASP A 45 -17.30 -10.69 -5.21
C ASP A 45 -17.26 -12.11 -4.64
N ARG A 46 -16.15 -12.84 -4.84
CA ARG A 46 -16.00 -14.24 -4.40
C ARG A 46 -15.60 -14.39 -2.93
N PHE A 47 -14.66 -13.57 -2.46
CA PHE A 47 -14.05 -13.73 -1.12
C PHE A 47 -14.52 -12.66 -0.13
N GLY A 48 -15.23 -11.64 -0.59
CA GLY A 48 -15.68 -10.53 0.23
C GLY A 48 -14.62 -9.44 0.40
N VAL A 49 -15.09 -8.20 0.50
CA VAL A 49 -14.24 -7.00 0.58
C VAL A 49 -13.27 -7.00 1.78
N ILE A 50 -13.69 -7.56 2.92
CA ILE A 50 -12.88 -7.58 4.15
C ILE A 50 -11.68 -8.52 3.98
N ASN A 51 -11.87 -9.72 3.45
CA ASN A 51 -10.80 -10.70 3.25
C ASN A 51 -9.74 -10.20 2.26
N ILE A 52 -10.17 -9.52 1.20
CA ILE A 52 -9.26 -8.87 0.24
C ILE A 52 -8.45 -7.75 0.92
N LYS A 53 -9.09 -6.90 1.73
CA LYS A 53 -8.36 -5.86 2.49
C LYS A 53 -7.37 -6.45 3.49
N LEU A 54 -7.73 -7.52 4.20
CA LEU A 54 -6.81 -8.22 5.12
C LEU A 54 -5.61 -8.81 4.37
N THR A 55 -5.84 -9.38 3.19
CA THR A 55 -4.74 -9.84 2.32
C THR A 55 -3.85 -8.68 1.90
N GLY A 56 -4.43 -7.52 1.58
CA GLY A 56 -3.69 -6.29 1.32
C GLY A 56 -2.80 -5.86 2.50
N VAL A 57 -3.32 -5.93 3.73
CA VAL A 57 -2.53 -5.68 4.96
C VAL A 57 -1.36 -6.65 5.09
N LEU A 58 -1.59 -7.96 4.87
CA LEU A 58 -0.53 -8.97 4.93
C LEU A 58 0.57 -8.69 3.89
N LEU A 59 0.19 -8.31 2.68
CA LEU A 59 1.13 -7.91 1.63
C LEU A 59 1.95 -6.67 2.02
N MET A 60 1.37 -5.72 2.76
CA MET A 60 2.12 -4.57 3.30
C MET A 60 3.14 -4.97 4.34
N LEU A 61 2.78 -5.88 5.24
CA LEU A 61 3.70 -6.40 6.24
C LEU A 61 4.83 -7.19 5.59
N ALA A 62 4.53 -8.00 4.56
CA ALA A 62 5.53 -8.72 3.78
C ALA A 62 6.48 -7.77 3.04
N TYR A 63 5.96 -6.68 2.45
CA TYR A 63 6.76 -5.61 1.87
C TYR A 63 7.72 -5.00 2.90
N ILE A 64 7.23 -4.64 4.10
CA ILE A 64 8.08 -4.06 5.15
C ILE A 64 9.15 -5.07 5.59
N ALA A 65 8.78 -6.33 5.79
CA ALA A 65 9.70 -7.40 6.18
C ALA A 65 10.83 -7.59 5.16
N LEU A 66 10.50 -7.61 3.86
CA LEU A 66 11.50 -7.68 2.80
C LEU A 66 12.38 -6.42 2.77
N ALA A 67 11.78 -5.24 2.88
CA ALA A 67 12.52 -3.98 2.85
C ALA A 67 13.55 -3.88 3.99
N VAL A 68 13.27 -4.44 5.16
CA VAL A 68 14.23 -4.47 6.29
C VAL A 68 15.21 -5.65 6.26
N SER A 69 14.96 -6.66 5.42
CA SER A 69 15.76 -7.90 5.35
C SER A 69 17.09 -7.72 4.61
N GLY A 70 17.16 -6.79 3.65
CA GLY A 70 18.37 -6.57 2.88
C GLY A 70 18.19 -5.56 1.76
N VAL A 71 19.30 -5.28 1.07
CA VAL A 71 19.40 -4.25 0.03
C VAL A 71 20.00 -4.85 -1.24
N THR A 72 19.22 -5.69 -1.90
CA THR A 72 19.57 -6.27 -3.21
C THR A 72 18.50 -5.89 -4.22
N TRP A 73 18.87 -5.87 -5.51
CA TRP A 73 17.92 -5.54 -6.57
C TRP A 73 16.66 -6.41 -6.54
N GLY A 74 16.83 -7.72 -6.32
CA GLY A 74 15.71 -8.67 -6.21
C GLY A 74 14.79 -8.38 -5.03
N ILE A 75 15.36 -8.01 -3.87
CA ILE A 75 14.56 -7.60 -2.70
C ILE A 75 13.77 -6.34 -3.01
N PHE A 76 14.38 -5.31 -3.62
CA PHE A 76 13.67 -4.08 -4.02
C PHE A 76 12.53 -4.38 -5.00
N ALA A 77 12.79 -5.20 -6.02
CA ALA A 77 11.79 -5.58 -7.02
C ALA A 77 10.59 -6.29 -6.40
N ILE A 78 10.82 -7.35 -5.63
CA ILE A 78 9.76 -8.14 -4.99
C ILE A 78 9.01 -7.28 -3.97
N ALA A 79 9.73 -6.54 -3.13
CA ALA A 79 9.13 -5.67 -2.13
C ALA A 79 8.18 -4.65 -2.77
N LEU A 80 8.59 -3.99 -3.85
CA LEU A 80 7.76 -2.99 -4.53
C LEU A 80 6.58 -3.58 -5.32
N VAL A 81 6.71 -4.81 -5.83
CA VAL A 81 5.58 -5.55 -6.40
C VAL A 81 4.55 -5.88 -5.32
N LEU A 82 4.97 -6.46 -4.19
CA LEU A 82 4.07 -6.74 -3.06
C LEU A 82 3.40 -5.46 -2.55
N MET A 83 4.17 -4.36 -2.45
CA MET A 83 3.66 -3.04 -2.11
C MET A 83 2.56 -2.59 -3.09
N GLY A 84 2.77 -2.79 -4.40
CA GLY A 84 1.79 -2.45 -5.44
C GLY A 84 0.51 -3.27 -5.35
N ILE A 85 0.62 -4.59 -5.19
CA ILE A 85 -0.54 -5.50 -5.07
C ILE A 85 -1.31 -5.20 -3.77
N GLY A 86 -0.58 -5.03 -2.65
CA GLY A 86 -1.19 -4.64 -1.39
C GLY A 86 -1.96 -3.33 -1.51
N TRP A 87 -1.41 -2.34 -2.23
CA TRP A 87 -2.06 -1.05 -2.44
C TRP A 87 -3.38 -1.24 -3.19
N ASN A 88 -3.37 -2.08 -4.22
CA ASN A 88 -4.55 -2.37 -5.02
C ASN A 88 -5.70 -2.88 -4.15
N PHE A 89 -5.43 -3.91 -3.33
CA PHE A 89 -6.44 -4.54 -2.49
C PHE A 89 -6.97 -3.60 -1.40
N LEU A 90 -6.10 -2.79 -0.81
CA LEU A 90 -6.50 -1.80 0.20
C LEU A 90 -7.29 -0.64 -0.40
N TYR A 91 -6.85 -0.10 -1.54
CA TYR A 91 -7.49 1.05 -2.17
C TYR A 91 -8.82 0.67 -2.81
N ILE A 92 -8.86 -0.35 -3.68
CA ILE A 92 -10.10 -0.80 -4.33
C ILE A 92 -11.09 -1.36 -3.29
N GLY A 93 -10.62 -2.15 -2.33
CA GLY A 93 -11.47 -2.64 -1.25
C GLY A 93 -11.98 -1.51 -0.35
N GLY A 94 -11.18 -0.47 -0.13
CA GLY A 94 -11.56 0.73 0.63
C GLY A 94 -12.64 1.54 -0.06
N THR A 95 -12.45 1.89 -1.34
CA THR A 95 -13.40 2.69 -2.12
C THR A 95 -14.70 1.92 -2.40
N SER A 96 -14.62 0.60 -2.60
CA SER A 96 -15.81 -0.26 -2.70
C SER A 96 -16.65 -0.21 -1.42
N LEU A 97 -16.03 -0.31 -0.24
CA LEU A 97 -16.74 -0.20 1.03
C LEU A 97 -17.35 1.20 1.23
N LEU A 98 -16.60 2.25 0.90
CA LEU A 98 -17.08 3.64 0.96
C LEU A 98 -18.33 3.85 0.10
N ALA A 99 -18.36 3.27 -1.10
CA ALA A 99 -19.53 3.35 -1.97
C ALA A 99 -20.78 2.67 -1.36
N THR A 100 -20.62 1.70 -0.47
CA THR A 100 -21.76 1.03 0.21
C THR A 100 -22.30 1.79 1.40
N THR A 101 -21.55 2.73 1.99
CA THR A 101 -21.95 3.45 3.21
C THR A 101 -22.68 4.77 2.95
N TYR A 102 -22.68 5.27 1.71
CA TYR A 102 -23.31 6.55 1.34
C TYR A 102 -24.45 6.37 0.33
N THR A 103 -25.39 7.31 0.35
CA THR A 103 -26.47 7.39 -0.64
C THR A 103 -25.92 7.76 -2.02
N THR A 104 -26.66 7.46 -3.09
CA THR A 104 -26.22 7.73 -4.47
C THR A 104 -25.87 9.19 -4.74
N GLY A 105 -26.52 10.14 -4.05
CA GLY A 105 -26.20 11.57 -4.15
C GLY A 105 -24.92 11.98 -3.40
N GLU A 106 -24.56 11.28 -2.34
CA GLU A 106 -23.41 11.62 -1.48
C GLU A 106 -22.13 10.88 -1.85
N ARG A 107 -22.24 9.72 -2.52
CA ARG A 107 -21.10 8.88 -2.91
C ARG A 107 -19.99 9.65 -3.65
N GLY A 108 -20.37 10.53 -4.58
CA GLY A 108 -19.41 11.34 -5.33
C GLY A 108 -18.60 12.26 -4.43
N VAL A 109 -19.27 12.93 -3.48
CA VAL A 109 -18.63 13.84 -2.50
C VAL A 109 -17.75 13.06 -1.53
N ALA A 110 -18.24 11.91 -1.03
CA ALA A 110 -17.48 11.04 -0.14
C ALA A 110 -16.20 10.51 -0.82
N GLN A 111 -16.30 10.07 -2.08
CA GLN A 111 -15.15 9.61 -2.85
C GLN A 111 -14.16 10.75 -3.11
N ALA A 112 -14.64 11.94 -3.46
CA ALA A 112 -13.80 13.12 -3.64
C ALA A 112 -13.06 13.50 -2.34
N ALA A 113 -13.73 13.45 -1.19
CA ALA A 113 -13.12 13.72 0.11
C ALA A 113 -12.06 12.67 0.47
N ASN A 114 -12.31 11.39 0.18
CA ASN A 114 -11.33 10.31 0.33
C ASN A 114 -10.10 10.57 -0.56
N ASP A 115 -10.31 10.86 -1.84
CA ASP A 115 -9.21 11.06 -2.78
C ASP A 115 -8.40 12.32 -2.44
N MET A 116 -9.06 13.40 -2.03
CA MET A 116 -8.38 14.60 -1.52
C MET A 116 -7.52 14.27 -0.31
N SER A 117 -8.03 13.49 0.65
CA SER A 117 -7.26 13.06 1.81
C SER A 117 -6.03 12.25 1.39
N VAL A 118 -6.19 11.29 0.48
CA VAL A 118 -5.09 10.50 -0.08
C VAL A 118 -4.05 11.39 -0.75
N PHE A 119 -4.45 12.41 -1.52
CA PHE A 119 -3.53 13.35 -2.15
C PHE A 119 -2.75 14.19 -1.14
N ILE A 120 -3.40 14.73 -0.11
CA ILE A 120 -2.73 15.51 0.95
C ILE A 120 -1.66 14.66 1.66
N PHE A 121 -2.01 13.44 2.08
CA PHE A 121 -1.03 12.54 2.69
C PHE A 121 0.08 12.15 1.72
N SER A 122 -0.23 11.96 0.43
CA SER A 122 0.77 11.66 -0.60
C SER A 122 1.77 12.81 -0.77
N LEU A 123 1.30 14.06 -0.73
CA LEU A 123 2.15 15.25 -0.78
C LEU A 123 3.09 15.30 0.43
N LEU A 124 2.55 15.18 1.64
CA LEU A 124 3.33 15.19 2.89
C LEU A 124 4.39 14.08 2.91
N CYS A 125 4.01 12.86 2.55
CA CYS A 125 4.93 11.73 2.48
C CYS A 125 6.02 11.92 1.43
N SER A 126 5.69 12.51 0.27
CA SER A 126 6.67 12.73 -0.80
C SER A 126 7.70 13.80 -0.41
N LEU A 127 7.24 14.90 0.19
CA LEU A 127 8.11 15.95 0.72
C LEU A 127 8.98 15.45 1.88
N GLY A 128 8.42 14.60 2.74
CA GLY A 128 9.13 14.04 3.90
C GLY A 128 10.07 12.88 3.57
N ALA A 129 9.92 12.18 2.44
CA ALA A 129 10.64 10.94 2.15
C ALA A 129 12.17 11.12 2.15
N GLY A 130 12.69 12.17 1.50
CA GLY A 130 14.13 12.45 1.45
C GLY A 130 14.72 12.77 2.82
N PRO A 131 14.21 13.80 3.53
CA PRO A 131 14.66 14.13 4.88
C PRO A 131 14.56 12.98 5.87
N LEU A 132 13.46 12.21 5.86
CA LEU A 132 13.28 11.06 6.73
C LEU A 132 14.27 9.94 6.42
N LEU A 133 14.52 9.67 5.13
CA LEU A 133 15.52 8.68 4.72
C LEU A 133 16.92 9.09 5.16
N ASN A 134 17.27 10.38 5.06
CA ASN A 134 18.56 10.90 5.48
C ASN A 134 18.74 10.85 7.02
N ALA A 135 17.70 11.22 7.78
CA ALA A 135 17.78 11.28 9.23
C ALA A 135 17.73 9.89 9.92
N TYR A 136 16.86 8.99 9.45
CA TYR A 136 16.58 7.72 10.13
C TYR A 136 17.12 6.49 9.40
N GLY A 137 17.52 6.63 8.14
CA GLY A 137 17.99 5.54 7.31
C GLY A 137 16.89 4.61 6.80
N TRP A 138 17.25 3.76 5.84
CA TRP A 138 16.31 2.88 5.12
C TRP A 138 15.49 1.96 6.03
N LYS A 139 16.15 1.28 6.97
CA LYS A 139 15.52 0.27 7.84
C LYS A 139 14.50 0.90 8.79
N THR A 140 14.91 1.93 9.55
CA THR A 140 14.06 2.61 10.53
C THR A 140 12.85 3.24 9.86
N MET A 141 13.03 3.84 8.68
CA MET A 141 11.96 4.44 7.91
C MET A 141 10.85 3.43 7.56
N HIS A 142 11.20 2.19 7.22
CA HIS A 142 10.20 1.14 6.96
C HIS A 142 9.57 0.58 8.24
N LEU A 143 10.32 0.51 9.34
CA LEU A 143 9.76 0.10 10.64
C LEU A 143 8.73 1.09 11.18
N ILE A 144 8.93 2.40 10.95
CA ILE A 144 7.96 3.45 11.31
C ILE A 144 6.61 3.25 10.59
N LEU A 145 6.56 2.51 9.48
CA LEU A 145 5.31 2.21 8.78
C LEU A 145 4.48 1.11 9.46
N VAL A 146 5.10 0.25 10.29
CA VAL A 146 4.42 -0.89 10.93
C VAL A 146 3.23 -0.46 11.79
N PRO A 147 3.36 0.52 12.71
CA PRO A 147 2.22 0.98 13.52
C PRO A 147 1.04 1.45 12.69
N TRP A 148 1.28 2.09 11.55
CA TRP A 148 0.21 2.56 10.65
C TRP A 148 -0.51 1.39 9.96
N VAL A 149 0.24 0.38 9.52
CA VAL A 149 -0.34 -0.84 8.94
C VAL A 149 -1.15 -1.60 9.99
N LEU A 150 -0.66 -1.71 11.22
CA LEU A 150 -1.38 -2.33 12.32
C LEU A 150 -2.62 -1.54 12.74
N GLY A 151 -2.55 -0.20 12.74
CA GLY A 151 -3.69 0.67 12.98
C GLY A 151 -4.82 0.48 11.97
N LEU A 152 -4.50 0.12 10.72
CA LEU A 152 -5.49 -0.30 9.73
C LEU A 152 -5.97 -1.74 9.94
N ALA A 153 -5.07 -2.64 10.36
CA ALA A 153 -5.37 -4.06 10.56
C ALA A 153 -6.37 -4.30 11.69
N VAL A 154 -6.25 -3.60 12.82
CA VAL A 154 -7.04 -3.85 14.03
C VAL A 154 -8.56 -3.65 13.79
N PRO A 155 -9.03 -2.52 13.23
CA PRO A 155 -10.46 -2.35 12.93
C PRO A 155 -10.98 -3.33 11.87
N LEU A 156 -10.14 -3.70 10.90
CA LEU A 156 -10.51 -4.67 9.87
C LEU A 156 -10.67 -6.08 10.43
N LEU A 157 -9.77 -6.50 11.33
CA LEU A 157 -9.88 -7.77 12.03
C LEU A 157 -11.11 -7.80 12.94
N TRP A 158 -11.38 -6.70 13.65
CA TRP A 158 -12.60 -6.56 14.44
C TRP A 158 -13.86 -6.74 13.57
N LEU A 159 -13.94 -6.04 12.44
CA LEU A 159 -15.05 -6.18 11.50
C LEU A 159 -15.19 -7.59 10.92
N ALA A 160 -14.07 -8.27 10.64
CA ALA A 160 -14.06 -9.65 10.17
C ALA A 160 -14.62 -10.62 11.22
N LEU A 161 -14.21 -10.46 12.49
CA LEU A 161 -14.68 -11.27 13.61
C LEU A 161 -16.17 -11.04 13.86
N CYS A 162 -16.65 -9.80 13.87
CA CYS A 162 -18.06 -9.49 14.08
C CYS A 162 -18.97 -10.09 12.98
N LYS A 163 -18.55 -10.07 11.70
CA LYS A 163 -19.34 -10.65 10.62
C LYS A 163 -19.43 -12.19 10.68
N ASN A 164 -18.41 -12.86 11.21
CA ASN A 164 -18.42 -14.32 11.37
C ASN A 164 -19.26 -14.78 12.57
N VAL A 165 -19.62 -13.86 13.49
CA VAL A 165 -20.45 -14.15 14.68
C VAL A 165 -21.95 -14.02 14.39
N THR A 166 -22.35 -13.39 13.27
CA THR A 166 -23.76 -13.23 12.85
C THR A 166 -24.24 -14.28 11.83
N LEU A 167 -23.55 -15.41 11.72
CA LEU A 167 -23.98 -16.62 10.98
C LEU A 167 -24.18 -17.78 11.95
#